data_AF-A0A2H9QH36-F1
#
_entry.id   AF-A0A2H9QH36-F1
#
_cell.length_a   1.000
_cell.length_b   1.000
_cell.length_c   1.000
_cell.angle_alpha   90.00
_cell.angle_beta   90.00
_cell.angle_gamma   90.00
#
_symmetry.space_group_name_H-M   'P 1'
#
loop_
_entity.id
_entity.type
_entity.pdbx_description
1 polymer ?
#
loop_
_entity_poly.entity_id
_entity_poly.type
_entity_poly.pdbx_seq_one_letter_code
_entity_poly.pdbx_strand_id
1 'polypeptide(L)' 'SQASIKEAGGEICQYFKQGNEEEFIKKIIKLYANRKLRIKLSNEGVEWVKKYSWKKVYDDYTKIYEELMQ' A
#
# COMPACT_ATOMS: atom_id res chain seq x y z
N SER A 1 -0.48 10.88 -8.76
CA SER A 1 -0.09 9.90 -9.78
C SER A 1 -0.47 8.50 -9.31
N GLN A 2 -1.06 7.65 -10.15
CA GLN A 2 -1.43 6.26 -9.77
C GLN A 2 -0.27 5.43 -9.21
N ALA A 3 0.97 5.80 -9.53
CA ALA A 3 2.18 5.18 -9.00
C ALA A 3 2.26 5.23 -7.46
N SER A 4 2.03 6.40 -6.85
CA SER A 4 2.08 6.59 -5.39
C SER A 4 1.10 5.70 -4.62
N ILE A 5 -0.09 5.47 -5.18
CA ILE A 5 -1.12 4.62 -4.57
C ILE A 5 -0.74 3.14 -4.67
N LYS A 6 -0.16 2.71 -5.80
CA LYS A 6 0.32 1.33 -5.96
C LYS A 6 1.52 1.04 -5.07
N GLU A 7 2.39 2.01 -4.87
CA GLU A 7 3.51 1.90 -3.93
C GLU A 7 2.98 1.74 -2.50
N ALA A 8 2.08 2.62 -2.06
CA ALA A 8 1.52 2.56 -0.72
C ALA A 8 0.71 1.28 -0.45
N GLY A 9 -0.10 0.85 -1.42
CA GLY A 9 -1.01 -0.28 -1.29
C GLY A 9 -0.46 -1.63 -1.75
N GLY A 10 0.72 -1.69 -2.36
CA GLY A 10 1.35 -2.93 -2.85
C GLY A 10 0.40 -3.83 -3.67
N GLU A 11 0.50 -5.15 -3.48
CA GLU A 11 -0.40 -6.13 -4.11
C GLU A 11 -1.64 -6.48 -3.27
N ILE A 12 -1.82 -5.80 -2.13
CA ILE A 12 -2.84 -6.13 -1.11
C ILE A 12 -4.13 -5.31 -1.25
N CYS A 13 -4.22 -4.47 -2.29
CA CYS A 13 -5.36 -3.60 -2.55
C CYS A 13 -6.11 -4.02 -3.83
N GLN A 14 -7.40 -3.70 -3.91
CA GLN A 14 -8.14 -3.78 -5.17
C GLN A 14 -8.02 -2.45 -5.91
N TYR A 15 -7.18 -2.41 -6.94
CA TYR A 15 -7.06 -1.24 -7.80
C TYR A 15 -8.16 -1.18 -8.86
N PHE A 16 -8.46 0.04 -9.30
CA PHE A 16 -9.37 0.36 -10.39
C PHE A 16 -8.81 1.55 -11.19
N LYS A 17 -9.22 1.70 -12.44
CA LYS A 17 -8.83 2.84 -13.28
C LYS A 17 -9.61 4.10 -12.87
N GLN A 18 -8.92 5.22 -12.72
CA GLN A 18 -9.56 6.50 -12.44
C GLN A 18 -10.54 6.88 -13.57
N GLY A 19 -11.73 7.34 -13.19
CA GLY A 19 -12.81 7.63 -14.13
C GLY A 19 -13.56 6.40 -14.66
N ASN A 20 -13.16 5.18 -14.26
CA ASN A 20 -13.91 3.96 -14.57
C ASN A 20 -14.83 3.59 -13.41
N GLU A 21 -16.04 4.17 -13.41
CA GLU A 21 -17.06 3.94 -12.38
C GLU A 21 -17.49 2.47 -12.30
N GLU A 22 -17.68 1.81 -13.45
CA GLU A 22 -18.11 0.42 -13.50
C GLU A 22 -17.09 -0.51 -12.80
N GLU A 23 -15.80 -0.32 -13.09
CA GLU A 23 -14.75 -1.08 -12.43
C GLU A 23 -14.74 -0.83 -10.92
N PHE A 24 -14.86 0.43 -10.49
CA PHE A 24 -14.91 0.79 -9.08
C PHE A 24 -16.05 0.06 -8.36
N ILE A 25 -17.28 0.16 -8.88
CA ILE A 25 -18.46 -0.51 -8.32
C ILE A 25 -18.25 -2.02 -8.25
N LYS A 26 -17.72 -2.63 -9.32
CA LYS A 26 -17.45 -4.07 -9.36
C LYS A 26 -16.46 -4.51 -8.28
N LYS A 27 -15.40 -3.73 -8.02
CA LYS A 27 -14.42 -4.05 -6.96
C LYS A 27 -15.02 -3.89 -5.56
N ILE A 28 -15.83 -2.86 -5.34
CA ILE A 28 -16.53 -2.64 -4.06
C ILE A 28 -17.51 -3.78 -3.78
N ILE A 29 -18.35 -4.16 -4.75
CA ILE A 29 -19.30 -5.28 -4.60
C ILE A 29 -18.55 -6.59 -4.31
N LYS A 30 -17.45 -6.86 -5.02
CA LYS A 30 -16.60 -8.04 -4.78
C LYS A 30 -16.09 -8.06 -3.34
N LEU A 31 -15.61 -6.93 -2.81
CA LEU A 31 -15.16 -6.83 -1.42
C LEU A 31 -16.31 -7.00 -0.44
N TYR A 32 -17.46 -6.37 -0.67
CA TYR A 32 -18.63 -6.44 0.19
C TYR A 32 -19.23 -7.86 0.27
N ALA A 33 -19.30 -8.57 -0.85
CA ALA A 33 -19.85 -9.93 -0.90
C ALA A 33 -18.88 -11.00 -0.35
N ASN A 34 -17.57 -10.74 -0.35
CA ASN A 34 -16.57 -11.75 0.00
C ASN A 34 -15.86 -11.46 1.34
N ARG A 35 -16.41 -11.98 2.44
CA ARG A 35 -15.82 -11.83 3.79
C ARG A 35 -14.41 -12.42 3.89
N LYS A 36 -14.15 -13.58 3.26
CA LYS A 36 -12.83 -14.21 3.29
C LYS A 36 -11.77 -13.31 2.65
N LEU A 37 -12.10 -12.70 1.51
CA LEU A 37 -11.23 -11.73 0.87
C LEU A 37 -10.96 -10.52 1.76
N ARG A 38 -11.98 -9.94 2.41
CA ARG A 38 -11.77 -8.80 3.32
C ARG A 38 -10.82 -9.13 4.47
N ILE A 39 -11.00 -10.28 5.11
CA ILE A 39 -10.12 -10.73 6.20
C ILE A 39 -8.70 -10.92 5.69
N LYS A 40 -8.53 -11.59 4.54
CA LYS A 40 -7.22 -11.78 3.91
C LYS A 40 -6.51 -10.44 3.68
N LEU A 41 -7.15 -9.51 2.97
CA LEU A 41 -6.53 -8.22 2.64
C LEU A 41 -6.26 -7.38 3.90
N SER A 42 -7.10 -7.48 4.94
CA SER A 42 -6.86 -6.79 6.21
C SER A 42 -5.61 -7.31 6.91
N ASN A 43 -5.46 -8.62 7.01
CA ASN A 43 -4.29 -9.25 7.64
C ASN A 43 -3.02 -8.97 6.83
N GLU A 44 -3.07 -9.11 5.51
CA GLU A 44 -1.94 -8.79 4.63
C GLU A 44 -1.59 -7.30 4.67
N GLY A 45 -2.58 -6.43 4.89
CA GLY A 45 -2.40 -4.99 5.14
C GLY A 45 -1.59 -4.68 6.40
N VAL A 46 -1.92 -5.36 7.49
CA VAL A 46 -1.17 -5.23 8.75
C VAL A 46 0.28 -5.70 8.60
N GLU A 47 0.54 -6.72 7.78
CA GLU A 47 1.91 -7.13 7.50
C GLU A 47 2.63 -6.19 6.52
N TRP A 48 1.92 -5.67 5.52
CA TRP A 48 2.50 -4.76 4.52
C TRP A 48 3.00 -3.45 5.13
N VAL A 49 2.24 -2.86 6.05
CA VAL A 49 2.62 -1.58 6.67
C VAL A 49 3.94 -1.68 7.44
N LYS A 50 4.31 -2.87 7.94
CA LYS A 50 5.59 -3.09 8.65
C LYS A 50 6.81 -2.85 7.77
N LYS A 51 6.67 -2.87 6.44
CA LYS A 51 7.76 -2.49 5.52
C LYS A 51 8.13 -1.02 5.61
N TYR A 52 7.22 -0.19 6.11
CA TYR A 52 7.38 1.25 6.26
C TYR A 52 7.62 1.57 7.73
N SER A 53 8.70 2.29 8.02
CA SER A 53 9.06 2.67 9.37
C SER A 53 9.75 4.02 9.34
N TRP A 54 9.22 5.00 10.08
CA TRP A 54 9.86 6.30 10.25
C TRP A 54 11.26 6.18 10.86
N LYS A 55 11.45 5.20 11.76
CA LYS A 55 12.78 4.90 12.29
C LYS A 55 13.74 4.46 11.19
N LYS A 56 13.30 3.56 10.30
CA LYS A 56 14.12 3.12 9.17
C LYS A 56 14.47 4.30 8.25
N VAL A 57 13.50 5.16 7.94
CA VAL A 57 13.74 6.38 7.16
C VAL A 57 14.79 7.26 7.84
N TYR A 58 14.66 7.52 9.14
CA TYR A 58 15.65 8.28 9.89
C TYR A 58 17.04 7.66 9.83
N ASP A 59 17.14 6.35 10.07
CA ASP A 59 18.42 5.62 10.07
C ASP A 59 19.06 5.66 8.66
N ASP A 60 18.28 5.46 7.59
CA ASP A 60 18.73 5.51 6.20
C ASP A 60 19.25 6.91 5.81
N TYR A 61 18.55 7.98 6.20
CA TYR A 61 18.98 9.36 5.93
C TYR A 61 20.22 9.74 6.73
N THR A 62 20.30 9.34 8.00
CA THR A 62 21.45 9.61 8.86
C THR A 62 22.72 9.03 8.25
N LYS A 63 22.66 7.78 7.78
CA LYS A 63 23.77 7.13 7.07
C LYS A 63 24.23 7.92 5.83
N ILE A 64 23.30 8.40 5.02
CA ILE A 64 23.64 9.19 3.81
C ILE A 64 24.35 10.49 4.21
N TYR A 65 23.87 11.18 5.26
CA TYR A 65 24.53 12.41 5.72
C TYR A 65 25.93 12.14 6.28
N GLU A 66 26.13 11.04 7.00
CA GLU A 66 27.44 10.62 7.49
C GLU A 66 28.41 10.32 6.33
N GLU A 67 27.95 9.62 5.29
CA GLU A 67 28.75 9.32 4.08
C GLU A 67 29.13 10.58 3.29
N LEU A 68 28.30 11.62 3.29
CA LEU A 68 28.56 12.87 2.57
C LEU A 68 29.46 13.85 3.32
N MET A 69 29.55 13.73 4.65
CA MET A 69 30.35 14.61 5.51
C MET A 69 31.72 14.03 5.90
N GLN A 70 32.04 12.82 5.45
CA GLN A 70 33.38 12.21 5.51
C GLN A 70 34.18 12.50 4.24
#